data_AF-A0A6V8DC97-F1
#
_entry.id   AF-A0A6V8DC97-F1
#
_cell.length_a   1.000
_cell.length_b   1.000
_cell.length_c   1.000
_cell.angle_alpha   90.00
_cell.angle_beta   90.00
_cell.angle_gamma   90.00
#
_symmetry.space_group_name_H-M   'P 1'
#
loop_
_entity.id
_entity.type
_entity.pdbx_description
1 polymer ?
#
loop_
_entity_poly.entity_id
_entity_poly.type
_entity_poly.pdbx_seq_one_letter_code
_entity_poly.pdbx_strand_id
1 'polypeptide(L)'
;MISAPGSLNDSHPFCRTNEVLSWDGDERADRLEYLNGLTYVRRFQSWNPLQGYTLLIGEEGGYQSFVEWTIEAEGEHHANLTISVHTFLLAGWPRWASALPYRLWIRPRLTRYLNAVLAGYHHVEATGEAVPRNHFGRHGWFS
;
A
#
# COMPACT_ATOMS: atom_id res chain seq x y z
N MET A 1 -13.27 -2.59 4.29
CA MET A 1 -12.82 -2.08 2.98
C MET A 1 -11.32 -2.27 2.81
N ILE A 2 -10.45 -1.55 3.54
CA ILE A 2 -8.98 -1.71 3.45
C ILE A 2 -8.43 -3.04 4.00
N SER A 3 -9.20 -3.68 4.88
CA SER A 3 -8.82 -4.84 5.67
C SER A 3 -9.50 -6.14 5.18
N ALA A 4 -10.24 -6.09 4.07
CA ALA A 4 -10.82 -7.31 3.52
C ALA A 4 -9.73 -8.11 2.77
N PRO A 5 -9.67 -9.44 2.93
CA PRO A 5 -8.77 -10.29 2.15
C PRO A 5 -8.99 -10.05 0.65
N GLY A 6 -7.90 -9.86 -0.10
CA GLY A 6 -7.96 -9.62 -1.54
C GLY A 6 -8.50 -8.25 -1.97
N SER A 7 -8.77 -7.33 -1.04
CA SER A 7 -9.38 -6.01 -1.31
C SER A 7 -8.61 -5.14 -2.31
N LEU A 8 -7.31 -5.38 -2.49
CA LEU A 8 -6.52 -4.64 -3.48
C LEU A 8 -6.93 -4.97 -4.92
N ASN A 9 -7.55 -6.13 -5.17
CA ASN A 9 -8.07 -6.46 -6.49
C ASN A 9 -9.06 -5.40 -6.98
N ASP A 10 -9.87 -4.86 -6.08
CA ASP A 10 -10.88 -3.86 -6.41
C ASP A 10 -10.37 -2.43 -6.23
N SER A 11 -9.63 -2.16 -5.16
CA SER A 11 -9.30 -0.79 -4.76
C SER A 11 -7.98 -0.25 -5.33
N HIS A 12 -7.04 -1.11 -5.71
CA HIS A 12 -5.68 -0.67 -6.01
C HIS A 12 -5.45 -0.52 -7.53
N PRO A 13 -5.19 0.71 -8.04
CA PRO A 13 -5.14 0.99 -9.48
C PRO A 13 -3.94 0.35 -10.21
N PHE A 14 -2.94 -0.11 -9.46
CA PHE A 14 -1.71 -0.74 -9.96
C PHE A 14 -1.61 -2.21 -9.59
N CYS A 15 -2.63 -2.77 -8.93
CA CYS A 15 -2.71 -4.18 -8.62
C CYS A 15 -3.16 -4.93 -9.88
N ARG A 16 -2.40 -5.95 -10.27
CA ARG A 16 -2.84 -6.95 -11.24
C ARG A 16 -3.62 -8.03 -10.53
N THR A 17 -3.03 -8.60 -9.49
CA THR A 17 -3.64 -9.64 -8.65
C THR A 17 -3.24 -9.42 -7.19
N ASN A 18 -4.18 -9.70 -6.29
CA ASN A 18 -3.93 -9.83 -4.87
C ASN A 18 -4.45 -11.17 -4.36
N GLU A 19 -3.52 -12.08 -4.11
CA GLU A 19 -3.78 -13.47 -3.71
C GLU A 19 -3.58 -13.61 -2.20
N VAL A 20 -4.59 -14.11 -1.51
CA VAL A 20 -4.51 -14.43 -0.09
C VAL A 20 -3.66 -15.67 0.11
N LEU A 21 -2.59 -15.57 0.92
CA LEU A 21 -1.69 -16.69 1.22
C LEU A 21 -2.08 -17.37 2.54
N SER A 22 -2.37 -16.57 3.57
CA SER A 22 -2.89 -17.01 4.87
C SER A 22 -3.80 -15.91 5.43
N TRP A 23 -4.92 -16.29 6.04
CA TRP A 23 -5.84 -15.32 6.63
C TRP A 23 -6.42 -15.79 7.96
N ASP A 24 -5.59 -16.49 8.73
CA ASP A 24 -5.94 -17.01 10.04
C ASP A 24 -5.74 -15.94 11.13
N GLY A 25 -6.25 -16.20 12.34
CA GLY A 25 -6.19 -15.25 13.45
C GLY A 25 -4.76 -14.80 13.81
N ASP A 26 -3.83 -15.76 13.76
CA ASP A 26 -2.44 -15.60 14.19
C ASP A 26 -1.47 -15.21 13.06
N GLU A 27 -1.84 -15.48 11.80
CA GLU A 27 -1.03 -15.12 10.63
C GLU A 27 -1.93 -14.58 9.52
N ARG A 28 -1.62 -13.37 9.03
CA ARG A 28 -2.25 -12.80 7.84
C ARG A 28 -1.16 -12.42 6.85
N ALA A 29 -1.27 -12.95 5.63
CA ALA A 29 -0.35 -12.69 4.55
C ALA A 29 -1.03 -12.78 3.19
N ASP A 30 -0.57 -11.95 2.25
CA ASP A 30 -1.02 -12.00 0.87
C ASP A 30 0.11 -11.63 -0.10
N ARG A 31 -0.10 -11.94 -1.38
CA ARG A 31 0.79 -11.61 -2.48
C ARG A 31 0.15 -10.52 -3.33
N LEU A 32 0.88 -9.45 -3.60
CA LEU A 32 0.50 -8.36 -4.48
C LEU A 32 1.39 -8.41 -5.72
N GLU A 33 0.80 -8.70 -6.87
CA GLU A 33 1.44 -8.55 -8.18
C GLU A 33 1.02 -7.21 -8.79
N TYR A 34 1.99 -6.36 -9.11
CA TYR A 34 1.76 -5.08 -9.79
C TYR A 34 1.58 -5.27 -11.30
N LEU A 35 1.04 -4.27 -12.00
CA LEU A 35 0.81 -4.33 -13.45
C LEU A 35 2.09 -4.59 -14.29
N ASN A 36 3.28 -4.23 -13.78
CA ASN A 36 4.55 -4.39 -14.48
C ASN A 36 5.31 -5.70 -14.19
N GLY A 37 4.81 -6.58 -13.32
CA GLY A 37 5.44 -7.88 -13.00
C GLY A 37 6.07 -7.93 -11.62
N LEU A 38 6.29 -6.76 -11.00
CA LEU A 38 6.82 -6.70 -9.66
C LEU A 38 5.86 -7.41 -8.70
N THR A 39 6.39 -8.30 -7.87
CA THR A 39 5.58 -9.09 -6.94
C THR A 39 6.11 -8.91 -5.52
N TYR A 40 5.24 -8.46 -4.62
CA TYR A 40 5.55 -8.30 -3.21
C TYR A 40 4.70 -9.23 -2.35
N VAL A 41 5.30 -9.75 -1.28
CA VAL A 41 4.58 -10.43 -0.20
C VAL A 41 4.33 -9.41 0.90
N ARG A 42 3.08 -9.32 1.36
CA ARG A 42 2.64 -8.51 2.49
C ARG A 42 2.40 -9.42 3.69
N ARG A 43 3.08 -9.16 4.80
CA ARG A 43 2.91 -9.88 6.08
C ARG A 43 2.44 -8.90 7.14
N PHE A 44 1.22 -9.08 7.61
CA PHE A 44 0.61 -8.16 8.58
C PHE A 44 1.21 -8.43 9.97
N GLN A 45 1.65 -7.36 10.64
CA GLN A 45 2.30 -7.40 11.96
C GLN A 45 1.31 -7.09 13.08
N SER A 46 0.38 -6.17 12.84
CA SER A 46 -0.70 -5.86 13.76
C SER A 46 -2.00 -5.67 13.00
N TRP A 47 -3.12 -5.99 13.65
CA TRP A 47 -4.45 -5.93 13.05
C TRP A 47 -5.44 -5.41 14.09
N ASN A 48 -5.85 -4.16 13.95
CA ASN A 48 -6.79 -3.50 14.86
C ASN A 48 -8.06 -3.18 14.10
N PRO A 49 -9.12 -4.00 14.21
CA PRO A 49 -10.37 -3.77 13.52
C PRO A 49 -10.86 -2.33 13.71
N LEU A 50 -11.28 -1.69 12.62
CA LEU A 50 -11.74 -0.30 12.55
C LEU A 50 -10.70 0.80 12.83
N GLN A 51 -9.49 0.46 13.26
CA GLN A 51 -8.41 1.43 13.52
C GLN A 51 -7.27 1.32 12.51
N GLY A 52 -7.11 0.16 11.86
CA GLY A 52 -6.10 -0.06 10.82
C GLY A 52 -5.19 -1.26 11.10
N TYR A 53 -4.02 -1.27 10.47
CA TYR A 53 -3.07 -2.38 10.56
C TYR A 53 -1.66 -1.92 10.20
N THR A 54 -0.68 -2.72 10.58
CA THR A 54 0.71 -2.57 10.12
C THR A 54 1.15 -3.80 9.35
N LEU A 55 2.06 -3.64 8.40
CA LEU A 55 2.59 -4.74 7.62
C LEU A 55 4.04 -4.51 7.20
N LEU A 56 4.72 -5.62 6.94
CA LEU A 56 5.96 -5.66 6.18
C LEU A 56 5.65 -6.04 4.73
N ILE A 57 6.21 -5.30 3.77
CA ILE A 57 5.99 -5.51 2.34
C ILE A 57 7.30 -5.43 1.55
N GLY A 58 7.55 -6.41 0.71
CA GLY A 58 8.69 -6.42 -0.20
C GLY A 58 8.75 -7.71 -1.00
N GLU A 59 9.83 -7.87 -1.77
CA GLU A 59 10.10 -9.13 -2.47
C GLU A 59 10.37 -10.25 -1.46
N GLU A 60 10.03 -11.48 -1.83
CA GLU A 60 10.34 -12.65 -1.00
C GLU A 60 11.85 -12.82 -0.86
N GLY A 61 12.34 -12.85 0.39
CA GLY A 61 13.78 -12.90 0.69
C GLY A 61 14.55 -11.57 0.49
N GLY A 62 13.86 -10.50 0.09
CA GLY A 62 14.46 -9.17 -0.14
C GLY A 62 14.26 -8.19 1.03
N TYR A 63 14.64 -6.93 0.79
CA TYR A 63 14.34 -5.84 1.72
C TYR A 63 12.83 -5.59 1.80
N GLN A 64 12.31 -5.41 3.01
CA GLN A 64 10.88 -5.18 3.26
C GLN A 64 10.66 -3.80 3.85
N SER A 65 9.72 -3.04 3.28
CA SER A 65 9.23 -1.78 3.86
C SER A 65 8.20 -2.03 4.96
N PHE A 66 8.26 -1.23 6.01
CA PHE A 66 7.21 -1.19 7.02
C PHE A 66 6.16 -0.17 6.58
N VAL A 67 4.90 -0.58 6.61
CA VAL A 67 3.77 0.26 6.22
C VAL A 67 2.71 0.19 7.31
N GLU A 68 2.27 1.35 7.74
CA GLU A 68 1.19 1.51 8.68
C GLU A 68 -0.01 2.15 7.98
N TRP A 69 -1.18 1.57 8.20
CA TRP A 69 -2.47 2.08 7.78
C TRP A 69 -3.24 2.45 9.03
N THR A 70 -3.69 3.70 9.14
CA THR A 70 -4.53 4.15 10.26
C THR A 70 -5.86 4.69 9.75
N ILE A 71 -6.91 4.40 10.50
CA ILE A 71 -8.25 4.97 10.36
C ILE A 71 -8.55 5.72 11.65
N GLU A 72 -8.77 7.01 11.53
CA GLU A 72 -9.13 7.87 12.66
C GLU A 72 -10.50 8.48 12.40
N ALA A 73 -11.45 8.29 13.31
CA ALA A 73 -12.77 8.89 13.17
C ALA A 73 -12.69 10.42 13.27
N GLU A 74 -13.35 11.10 12.34
CA GLU A 74 -13.50 12.56 12.31
C GLU A 74 -14.99 12.90 12.41
N GLY A 75 -15.54 12.85 13.63
CA GLY A 75 -16.98 13.00 13.86
C GLY A 75 -17.76 11.70 13.62
N GLU A 76 -19.07 11.82 13.36
CA GLU A 76 -19.98 10.66 13.31
C GLU A 76 -19.97 9.90 11.97
N HIS A 77 -19.65 10.58 10.86
CA HIS A 77 -19.79 10.04 9.51
C HIS A 77 -18.54 10.19 8.63
N HIS A 78 -17.44 10.67 9.19
CA HIS A 78 -16.18 10.83 8.46
C HIS A 78 -15.05 10.13 9.21
N ALA A 79 -14.05 9.68 8.45
CA ALA A 79 -12.82 9.13 8.99
C ALA A 79 -11.65 9.48 8.06
N ASN A 80 -10.49 9.69 8.65
CA ASN A 80 -9.24 9.89 7.95
C ASN A 80 -8.51 8.57 7.78
N LEU A 81 -8.14 8.27 6.53
CA LEU A 81 -7.32 7.13 6.16
C LEU A 81 -5.90 7.60 5.86
N THR A 82 -4.93 7.18 6.66
CA THR A 82 -3.52 7.54 6.48
C THR A 82 -2.68 6.31 6.16
N ILE A 83 -1.74 6.49 5.23
CA ILE A 83 -0.72 5.48 4.89
C ILE A 83 0.66 6.06 5.22
N SER A 84 1.35 5.46 6.18
CA SER A 84 2.71 5.81 6.58
C SER A 84 3.68 4.75 6.07
N VAL A 85 4.63 5.14 5.21
CA VAL A 85 5.60 4.21 4.60
C VAL A 85 7.01 4.49 5.09
N HIS A 86 7.62 3.49 5.69
CA HIS A 86 9.00 3.48 6.15
C HIS A 86 9.82 2.66 5.14
N THR A 87 10.37 3.34 4.13
CA THR A 87 11.03 2.68 2.99
C THR A 87 12.43 2.19 3.33
N PHE A 88 12.84 1.05 2.77
CA PHE A 88 14.23 0.57 2.80
C PHE A 88 15.00 0.86 1.50
N LEU A 89 14.43 1.66 0.59
CA LEU A 89 15.01 1.98 -0.72
C LEU A 89 16.44 2.53 -0.66
N LEU A 90 16.84 3.12 0.46
CA LEU A 90 18.19 3.67 0.68
C LEU A 90 18.89 3.05 1.90
N ALA A 91 18.46 1.86 2.35
CA ALA A 91 19.03 1.19 3.53
C ALA A 91 20.54 0.94 3.41
N GLY A 92 21.08 0.82 2.20
CA GLY A 92 22.51 0.67 1.94
C GLY A 92 23.31 1.98 1.80
N TRP A 93 22.69 3.15 1.89
CA TRP A 93 23.36 4.44 1.64
C TRP A 93 23.75 5.16 2.95
N PRO A 94 24.89 5.85 3.01
CA PRO A 94 25.20 6.75 4.12
C PRO A 94 24.12 7.83 4.30
N ARG A 95 23.77 8.17 5.55
CA ARG A 95 22.65 9.10 5.88
C ARG A 95 22.73 10.47 5.19
N TRP A 96 23.95 10.98 4.98
CA TRP A 96 24.17 12.27 4.30
C TRP A 96 23.97 12.16 2.78
N ALA A 97 24.27 11.00 2.19
CA ALA A 97 24.14 10.74 0.76
C ALA A 97 22.70 10.38 0.37
N SER A 98 21.91 9.82 1.30
CA SER A 98 20.52 9.42 1.05
C SER A 98 19.52 10.58 1.08
N ALA A 99 19.82 11.67 1.79
CA ALA A 99 18.87 12.77 2.02
C ALA A 99 18.43 13.48 0.73
N LEU A 100 19.38 13.81 -0.16
CA LEU A 100 19.10 14.54 -1.41
C LEU A 100 18.26 13.72 -2.42
N PRO A 101 18.67 12.48 -2.82
CA PRO A 101 17.86 11.67 -3.74
C PRO A 101 16.51 11.29 -3.12
N TYR A 102 16.44 11.07 -1.80
CA TYR A 102 15.17 10.82 -1.12
C TYR A 102 14.20 11.98 -1.30
N ARG A 103 14.66 13.21 -1.00
CA ARG A 103 13.80 14.41 -1.05
C ARG A 103 13.39 14.77 -2.47
N LEU A 104 14.29 14.67 -3.44
CA LEU A 104 14.05 15.14 -4.81
C LEU A 104 13.35 14.11 -5.70
N TRP A 105 13.56 12.81 -5.47
CA TRP A 105 13.09 11.78 -6.40
C TRP A 105 12.19 10.74 -5.74
N ILE A 106 12.59 10.17 -4.60
CA ILE A 106 11.85 9.07 -3.97
C ILE A 106 10.53 9.58 -3.39
N ARG A 107 10.59 10.60 -2.54
CA ARG A 107 9.40 11.13 -1.85
C ARG A 107 8.32 11.60 -2.83
N PRO A 108 8.61 12.42 -3.86
CA PRO A 108 7.56 12.86 -4.80
C PRO A 108 6.90 11.70 -5.56
N ARG A 109 7.69 10.71 -5.99
CA ARG A 109 7.16 9.52 -6.70
C ARG A 109 6.33 8.65 -5.77
N LEU A 110 6.81 8.40 -4.56
CA LEU A 110 6.08 7.61 -3.56
C LEU A 110 4.78 8.31 -3.15
N THR A 111 4.79 9.62 -2.94
CA THR A 111 3.56 10.39 -2.66
C THR A 111 2.55 10.29 -3.80
N ARG A 112 2.99 10.43 -5.06
CA ARG A 112 2.09 10.25 -6.21
C ARG A 112 1.49 8.85 -6.26
N TYR A 113 2.29 7.83 -5.97
CA TYR A 113 1.81 6.46 -5.86
C TYR A 113 0.76 6.30 -4.76
N LEU A 114 1.05 6.75 -3.55
CA LEU A 114 0.12 6.62 -2.41
C LEU A 114 -1.17 7.41 -2.63
N ASN A 115 -1.11 8.59 -3.24
CA ASN A 115 -2.30 9.36 -3.60
C ASN A 115 -3.22 8.59 -4.56
N ALA A 116 -2.64 7.89 -5.55
CA ALA A 116 -3.43 7.06 -6.46
C ALA A 116 -4.05 5.84 -5.74
N VAL A 117 -3.34 5.25 -4.76
CA VAL A 117 -3.89 4.18 -3.93
C VAL A 117 -5.07 4.68 -3.08
N LEU A 118 -4.92 5.81 -2.40
CA LEU A 118 -6.00 6.42 -1.60
C LEU A 118 -7.21 6.81 -2.47
N ALA A 119 -6.97 7.37 -3.65
CA ALA A 119 -8.02 7.71 -4.60
C ALA A 119 -8.80 6.47 -5.07
N GLY A 120 -8.15 5.31 -5.14
CA GLY A 120 -8.81 4.04 -5.45
C GLY A 120 -9.80 3.60 -4.38
N TYR A 121 -9.45 3.73 -3.10
CA TYR A 121 -10.40 3.48 -2.01
C TYR A 121 -11.59 4.43 -2.04
N HIS A 122 -11.35 5.74 -2.27
CA HIS A 122 -12.43 6.70 -2.43
C HIS A 122 -13.35 6.37 -3.62
N HIS A 123 -12.80 5.89 -4.73
CA HIS A 123 -13.61 5.48 -5.88
C HIS A 123 -14.53 4.30 -5.55
N VAL A 124 -14.01 3.25 -4.92
CA VAL A 124 -14.81 2.09 -4.49
C VAL A 124 -15.90 2.52 -3.51
N GLU A 125 -15.57 3.38 -2.54
CA GLU A 125 -16.54 3.91 -1.58
C GLU A 125 -17.67 4.71 -2.25
N ALA A 126 -17.31 5.58 -3.20
CA ALA A 126 -18.27 6.47 -3.85
C ALA A 126 -19.16 5.77 -4.89
N THR A 127 -18.65 4.73 -5.55
CA THR A 127 -19.32 4.08 -6.70
C THR A 127 -19.79 2.66 -6.42
N GLY A 128 -19.18 1.97 -5.46
CA GLY A 128 -19.34 0.53 -5.26
C GLY A 128 -18.66 -0.33 -6.32
N GLU A 129 -17.92 0.26 -7.26
CA GLU A 129 -17.29 -0.44 -8.38
C GLU A 129 -15.78 -0.59 -8.20
N ALA A 130 -15.21 -1.62 -8.83
CA ALA A 130 -13.76 -1.85 -8.84
C ALA A 130 -13.04 -0.79 -9.69
N VAL A 131 -11.90 -0.32 -9.20
CA VAL A 131 -11.08 0.71 -9.82
C VAL A 131 -10.44 0.19 -11.11
N PRO A 132 -10.65 0.86 -12.27
CA PRO A 132 -9.94 0.53 -13.49
C PRO A 132 -8.41 0.62 -13.33
N ARG A 133 -7.67 -0.25 -14.01
CA ARG A 133 -6.20 -0.23 -13.92
C ARG A 133 -5.65 1.07 -14.51
N ASN A 134 -4.68 1.67 -13.82
CA ASN A 134 -4.12 3.00 -14.14
C ASN A 134 -5.14 4.16 -14.19
N HIS A 135 -6.30 4.05 -13.51
CA HIS A 135 -7.34 5.07 -13.55
C HIS A 135 -6.83 6.48 -13.17
N PHE A 136 -5.91 6.58 -12.21
CA PHE A 136 -5.30 7.84 -11.77
C PHE A 136 -3.96 8.14 -12.46
N GLY A 137 -3.75 7.61 -13.65
CA GLY A 137 -2.51 7.72 -14.43
C GLY A 137 -1.52 6.59 -14.17
N ARG A 138 -0.56 6.41 -15.09
CA ARG A 138 0.46 5.36 -14.99
C ARG A 138 1.57 5.75 -14.01
N HIS A 139 2.09 4.76 -13.28
CA HIS A 139 3.22 4.97 -12.39
C HIS A 139 4.42 4.11 -12.80
N GLY A 140 5.52 4.74 -13.22
CA GLY A 140 6.70 4.02 -13.75
C GLY A 140 7.49 3.14 -12.76
N TRP A 141 6.97 2.88 -11.55
CA TRP A 141 7.48 1.82 -10.66
C TRP A 141 6.59 0.58 -10.64
N PHE A 142 5.32 0.70 -11.04
CA PHE A 142 4.29 -0.31 -10.79
C PHE A 142 3.38 -0.56 -12.02
N SER A 143 3.68 0.05 -13.18
CA SER A 143 2.83 0.04 -14.40
C SER A 143 3.62 0.25 -15.69
#